data_AF-A0A2J7VI72-F1
#
_entry.id   AF-A0A2J7VI72-F1
#
_cell.length_a   1.000
_cell.length_b   1.000
_cell.length_c   1.000
_cell.angle_alpha   90.00
_cell.angle_beta   90.00
_cell.angle_gamma   90.00
#
_symmetry.space_group_name_H-M   'P 1'
#
loop_
_entity.id
_entity.type
_entity.pdbx_description
1 polymer ?
#
loop_
_entity_poly.entity_id
_entity_poly.type
_entity_poly.pdbx_seq_one_letter_code
_entity_poly.pdbx_strand_id
1 'polypeptide(L)'
;MNRIELVEKIASTHDVSKAEAARIVETFTSAIIGAVKKGEPVQIIGFGTFKQVSRAARSGFNPRLGEKIKIAAQKVPKFVPGAAFKAAIDPKAAKRKADKVAATPLAKKAAPAKKAAAPAKKAKK
;
A
#
# COMPACT_ATOMS: atom_id res chain seq x y z
N MET A 1 11.77 20.37 0.23
CA MET A 1 10.43 20.22 -0.36
C MET A 1 9.36 20.25 0.71
N ASN A 2 8.88 21.46 0.99
CA ASN A 2 7.68 21.69 1.79
C ASN A 2 6.42 21.73 0.87
N ARG A 3 5.23 22.01 1.43
CA ARG A 3 3.99 22.06 0.65
C ARG A 3 4.00 23.15 -0.42
N ILE A 4 4.56 24.32 -0.12
CA ILE A 4 4.61 25.46 -1.05
C ILE A 4 5.49 25.10 -2.25
N GLU A 5 6.68 24.57 -1.99
CA GLU A 5 7.61 24.10 -3.02
C GLU A 5 7.02 22.98 -3.90
N LEU A 6 6.18 22.11 -3.32
CA LEU A 6 5.45 21.07 -4.08
C LEU A 6 4.43 21.70 -5.04
N VAL A 7 3.65 22.68 -4.56
CA VAL A 7 2.66 23.39 -5.39
C VAL A 7 3.34 24.12 -6.54
N GLU A 8 4.48 24.77 -6.29
CA GLU A 8 5.25 25.45 -7.33
C GLU A 8 5.79 24.49 -8.37
N LYS A 9 6.31 23.33 -7.96
CA LYS A 9 6.72 22.30 -8.93
C LYS A 9 5.57 21.81 -9.80
N ILE A 10 4.38 21.59 -9.23
CA ILE A 10 3.21 21.15 -9.98
C ILE A 10 2.78 22.24 -10.97
N ALA A 11 2.74 23.49 -10.52
CA ALA A 11 2.42 24.64 -11.37
C ALA A 11 3.38 24.77 -12.55
N SER A 12 4.70 24.69 -12.30
CA SER A 12 5.72 24.81 -13.34
C SER A 12 5.83 23.59 -14.27
N THR A 13 5.45 22.40 -13.83
CA THR A 13 5.54 21.18 -14.66
C THR A 13 4.34 21.01 -15.59
N HIS A 14 3.17 21.52 -15.18
CA HIS A 14 1.90 21.32 -15.89
C HIS A 14 1.29 22.61 -16.43
N ASP A 15 2.01 23.73 -16.38
CA ASP A 15 1.55 25.06 -16.80
C ASP A 15 0.18 25.45 -16.20
N VAL A 16 -0.06 25.04 -14.96
CA VAL A 16 -1.28 25.37 -14.21
C VAL A 16 -1.05 26.52 -13.24
N SER A 17 -2.11 27.24 -12.88
CA SER A 17 -1.98 28.31 -11.90
C SER A 17 -1.56 27.77 -10.53
N LYS A 18 -0.81 28.56 -9.73
CA LYS A 18 -0.45 28.17 -8.35
C LYS A 18 -1.70 27.88 -7.50
N ALA A 19 -2.80 28.59 -7.76
CA ALA A 19 -4.08 28.38 -7.09
C ALA A 19 -4.70 27.01 -7.41
N GLU A 20 -4.69 26.61 -8.69
CA GLU A 20 -5.16 25.28 -9.10
C GLU A 20 -4.26 24.17 -8.58
N ALA A 21 -2.94 24.32 -8.67
CA ALA A 21 -2.00 23.37 -8.10
C ALA A 21 -2.21 23.18 -6.59
N ALA A 22 -2.46 24.26 -5.84
CA ALA A 22 -2.78 24.20 -4.42
C ALA A 22 -4.09 23.43 -4.14
N ARG A 23 -5.13 23.68 -4.95
CA ARG A 23 -6.42 22.97 -4.88
C ARG A 23 -6.24 21.47 -5.17
N ILE A 24 -5.49 21.12 -6.21
CA ILE A 24 -5.21 19.72 -6.58
C ILE A 24 -4.53 18.98 -5.41
N VAL A 25 -3.50 19.58 -4.81
CA VAL A 25 -2.80 18.98 -3.65
C VAL A 25 -3.74 18.81 -2.46
N GLU A 26 -4.63 19.77 -2.22
CA GLU A 26 -5.62 19.69 -1.14
C GLU A 26 -6.65 18.59 -1.37
N THR A 27 -7.21 18.53 -2.58
CA THR A 27 -8.19 17.49 -2.98
C THR A 27 -7.56 16.11 -2.92
N PHE A 28 -6.33 15.95 -3.39
CA PHE A 28 -5.59 14.69 -3.33
C PHE A 28 -5.39 14.22 -1.88
N THR A 29 -4.91 15.12 -1.01
CA THR A 29 -4.68 14.80 0.40
C THR A 29 -5.99 14.44 1.12
N SER A 30 -7.04 15.23 0.88
CA SER A 30 -8.36 15.02 1.45
C SER A 30 -9.00 13.69 1.00
N ALA A 31 -8.86 13.33 -0.28
CA ALA A 31 -9.37 12.08 -0.81
C ALA A 31 -8.70 10.86 -0.14
N ILE A 32 -7.38 10.90 0.05
CA ILE A 32 -6.64 9.83 0.74
C ILE A 32 -7.11 9.71 2.18
N ILE A 33 -7.22 10.83 2.91
CA ILE A 33 -7.69 10.84 4.30
C ILE A 33 -9.11 10.26 4.38
N GLY A 34 -10.00 10.67 3.47
CA GLY A 34 -11.38 10.18 3.41
C GLY A 34 -11.47 8.67 3.18
N ALA A 35 -10.73 8.13 2.22
CA ALA A 35 -10.69 6.70 1.94
C ALA A 35 -10.11 5.89 3.11
N VAL A 36 -8.97 6.32 3.67
CA VAL A 36 -8.32 5.63 4.80
C VAL A 36 -9.21 5.67 6.06
N LYS A 37 -9.95 6.76 6.28
CA LYS A 37 -10.92 6.86 7.39
C LYS A 37 -12.04 5.83 7.28
N LYS A 38 -12.49 5.53 6.05
CA LYS A 38 -13.48 4.47 5.76
C LYS A 38 -12.90 3.05 5.83
N GLY A 39 -11.59 2.92 6.03
CA GLY A 39 -10.88 1.64 6.02
C GLY A 39 -10.52 1.13 4.62
N GLU A 40 -10.74 1.95 3.60
CA GLU A 40 -10.40 1.63 2.22
C GLU A 40 -8.90 1.85 1.97
N PRO A 41 -8.16 0.85 1.48
CA PRO A 41 -6.75 1.02 1.16
C PRO A 41 -6.59 1.78 -0.17
N VAL A 42 -5.88 2.90 -0.15
CA VAL A 42 -5.54 3.66 -1.36
C VAL A 42 -4.20 3.20 -1.89
N GLN A 43 -4.20 2.59 -3.07
CA GLN A 43 -3.00 2.11 -3.75
C GLN A 43 -2.61 3.06 -4.88
N ILE A 44 -1.40 3.60 -4.81
CA ILE A 44 -0.79 4.41 -5.87
C ILE A 44 0.36 3.60 -6.44
N ILE A 45 0.17 3.06 -7.65
CA ILE A 45 1.16 2.21 -8.32
C ILE A 45 2.49 2.98 -8.44
N GLY A 46 3.59 2.31 -8.10
CA GLY A 46 4.92 2.92 -8.08
C GLY A 46 5.27 3.68 -6.79
N PHE A 47 4.32 4.37 -6.16
CA PHE A 47 4.57 5.15 -4.94
C PHE A 47 4.37 4.34 -3.66
N GLY A 48 3.19 3.74 -3.46
CA GLY A 48 2.88 2.95 -2.28
C GLY A 48 1.40 2.80 -1.97
N THR A 49 1.10 2.30 -0.77
CA THR A 49 -0.26 2.05 -0.29
C THR A 49 -0.51 2.75 1.03
N PHE A 50 -1.57 3.53 1.10
CA PHE A 50 -2.12 4.05 2.34
C PHE A 50 -3.21 3.12 2.84
N LYS A 51 -3.16 2.73 4.10
CA LYS A 51 -4.18 1.87 4.71
C LYS A 51 -4.38 2.18 6.18
N GLN A 52 -5.55 1.83 6.68
CA GLN A 52 -5.82 1.82 8.11
C GLN A 52 -5.34 0.49 8.71
N VAL A 53 -4.72 0.53 9.89
CA VAL A 53 -4.30 -0.65 10.64
C VAL A 53 -4.82 -0.55 12.06
N SER A 54 -5.45 -1.62 12.53
CA SER A 54 -5.82 -1.75 13.94
C SER A 54 -4.58 -2.07 14.76
N ARG A 55 -4.24 -1.19 15.70
CA ARG A 55 -3.20 -1.40 16.69
C ARG A 55 -3.86 -1.92 17.95
N ALA A 56 -3.47 -3.11 18.39
CA ALA A 56 -3.99 -3.72 19.61
C ALA A 56 -3.60 -2.91 20.86
N ALA A 57 -4.39 -3.08 21.93
CA ALA A 57 -4.08 -2.49 23.22
C ALA A 57 -2.75 -3.04 23.74
N ARG A 58 -1.92 -2.16 24.30
CA ARG A 58 -0.61 -2.53 24.85
C ARG A 58 -0.27 -1.66 26.05
N SER A 59 0.57 -2.17 26.93
CA SER A 59 1.13 -1.37 28.02
C SER A 59 2.28 -0.52 27.49
N GLY A 60 2.29 0.75 27.88
CA GLY A 60 3.39 1.68 27.65
C GLY A 60 3.81 2.34 28.97
N PHE A 61 4.80 3.21 28.90
CA PHE A 61 5.28 4.00 30.03
C PHE A 61 5.08 5.48 29.75
N ASN A 62 4.69 6.25 30.77
CA ASN A 62 4.68 7.70 30.68
C ASN A 62 6.12 8.22 30.79
N PRO A 63 6.70 8.83 29.75
CA PRO A 63 8.07 9.32 29.82
C PRO A 63 8.27 10.46 30.83
N ARG A 64 7.20 11.12 31.30
CA ARG A 64 7.30 12.18 32.32
C ARG A 64 7.24 11.69 33.77
N LEU A 65 6.53 10.60 34.04
CA LEU A 65 6.25 10.12 35.42
C LEU A 65 6.76 8.70 35.68
N GLY A 66 7.19 7.96 34.66
CA GLY A 66 7.68 6.58 34.81
C GLY A 66 6.58 5.55 35.11
N GLU A 67 5.31 5.95 35.13
CA GLU A 67 4.19 5.06 35.43
C GLU A 67 3.77 4.22 34.22
N LYS A 68 3.30 3.00 34.48
CA LYS A 68 2.72 2.11 33.44
C LYS A 68 1.33 2.62 33.06
N ILE A 69 1.14 2.93 31.78
CA ILE A 69 -0.15 3.33 31.23
C ILE A 69 -0.64 2.27 30.24
N LYS A 70 -1.93 1.93 30.31
CA LYS A 70 -2.58 1.08 29.33
C LYS A 70 -2.97 1.93 28.11
N ILE A 71 -2.38 1.64 26.95
CA ILE A 71 -2.72 2.30 25.68
C ILE A 71 -3.84 1.48 25.04
N ALA A 72 -5.01 2.10 24.86
CA ALA A 72 -6.16 1.46 24.25
C ALA A 72 -5.90 1.07 22.78
N ALA A 73 -6.67 0.08 22.30
CA ALA A 73 -6.65 -0.29 20.89
C ALA A 73 -7.12 0.89 20.03
N GLN A 74 -6.42 1.17 18.95
CA GLN A 74 -6.72 2.32 18.09
C GLN A 74 -6.43 2.00 16.63
N LYS A 75 -7.16 2.63 15.73
CA LYS A 75 -6.92 2.55 14.30
C LYS A 75 -5.94 3.64 13.90
N VAL A 76 -4.82 3.26 13.30
CA VAL A 76 -3.77 4.18 12.87
C VAL A 76 -3.58 4.14 11.35
N PRO A 77 -3.31 5.27 10.69
CA PRO A 77 -2.90 5.27 9.30
C PRO A 77 -1.51 4.65 9.17
N LYS A 78 -1.29 3.87 8.12
CA LYS A 78 0.00 3.31 7.76
C LYS A 78 0.23 3.51 6.27
N PHE A 79 1.37 4.09 5.92
CA PHE A 79 1.88 4.10 4.55
C PHE A 79 2.85 2.94 4.36
N VAL A 80 2.70 2.20 3.25
CA VAL A 80 3.60 1.14 2.83
C VAL A 80 4.23 1.57 1.51
N PRO A 81 5.53 1.92 1.49
CA PRO A 81 6.18 2.35 0.26
C PRO A 81 6.25 1.22 -0.76
N GLY A 82 5.94 1.54 -2.01
CA GLY A 82 5.96 0.64 -3.15
C GLY A 82 7.37 0.16 -3.49
N ALA A 83 7.47 -0.84 -4.36
CA ALA A 83 8.76 -1.39 -4.79
C ALA A 83 9.58 -0.36 -5.58
N ALA A 84 8.94 0.35 -6.53
CA ALA A 84 9.62 1.36 -7.34
C ALA A 84 10.14 2.52 -6.47
N PHE A 85 9.33 3.00 -5.50
CA PHE A 85 9.79 4.07 -4.60
C PHE A 85 10.99 3.65 -3.73
N LYS A 86 11.00 2.41 -3.22
CA LYS A 86 12.16 1.88 -2.48
C LYS A 86 13.39 1.75 -3.37
N ALA A 87 13.23 1.30 -4.61
CA ALA A 87 14.32 1.15 -5.56
C ALA A 87 14.93 2.51 -5.97
N ALA A 88 14.11 3.55 -6.07
CA ALA A 88 14.57 4.90 -6.38
C ALA A 88 15.41 5.54 -5.25
N ILE A 89 15.16 5.15 -3.99
CA ILE A 89 15.88 5.69 -2.82
C ILE A 89 17.11 4.84 -2.46
N ASP A 90 16.98 3.51 -2.50
CA ASP A 90 18.09 2.60 -2.24
C ASP A 90 18.22 1.58 -3.40
N PRO A 91 19.16 1.82 -4.34
CA PRO A 91 19.37 0.92 -5.48
C PRO A 91 19.88 -0.47 -5.06
N LYS A 92 20.42 -0.63 -3.84
CA LYS A 92 20.80 -1.96 -3.30
C LYS A 92 19.60 -2.70 -2.70
N ALA A 93 18.57 -1.99 -2.22
CA ALA A 93 17.33 -2.61 -1.74
C ALA A 93 16.52 -3.27 -2.87
N ALA A 94 16.62 -2.75 -4.10
CA ALA A 94 16.05 -3.38 -5.30
C ALA A 94 16.69 -4.75 -5.59
N LYS A 95 18.03 -4.84 -5.51
CA LYS A 95 18.78 -6.09 -5.68
C LYS A 95 18.38 -7.14 -4.64
N ARG A 96 18.36 -6.77 -3.35
CA ARG A 96 17.95 -7.68 -2.25
C ARG A 96 16.52 -8.21 -2.39
N LYS A 97 15.60 -7.43 -2.99
CA LYS A 97 14.24 -7.91 -3.28
C LYS A 97 14.18 -8.81 -4.51
N ALA A 98 14.95 -8.52 -5.56
CA ALA A 98 15.09 -9.40 -6.71
C ALA A 98 15.67 -10.77 -6.29
N ASP A 99 16.70 -10.76 -5.43
CA ASP A 99 17.31 -11.98 -4.89
C ASP A 99 16.32 -12.78 -4.01
N LYS A 100 15.46 -12.10 -3.24
CA LYS A 100 14.44 -12.77 -2.41
C LYS A 100 13.29 -13.36 -3.24
N VAL A 101 12.93 -12.73 -4.37
CA VAL A 101 11.93 -13.27 -5.31
C VAL A 101 12.52 -14.44 -6.11
N ALA A 102 13.82 -14.41 -6.43
CA ALA A 102 14.53 -15.55 -7.02
C ALA A 102 14.71 -16.73 -6.04
N ALA A 103 14.83 -16.45 -4.73
CA ALA A 103 15.01 -17.48 -3.69
C ALA A 103 13.68 -18.08 -3.15
N THR A 104 12.52 -17.72 -3.71
CA THR A 104 11.25 -18.38 -3.35
C THR A 104 10.86 -19.33 -4.49
N PRO A 105 11.17 -20.64 -4.39
CA PRO A 105 10.75 -21.58 -5.42
C PRO A 105 9.22 -21.67 -5.44
N LEU A 106 8.69 -21.66 -6.65
CA LEU A 106 7.30 -21.92 -7.00
C LEU A 106 6.69 -23.07 -6.15
N ALA A 107 5.79 -22.73 -5.23
CA ALA A 107 4.98 -23.73 -4.51
C ALA A 107 3.57 -23.22 -4.20
N LYS A 108 2.75 -23.05 -5.24
CA LYS A 108 1.38 -23.61 -5.26
C LYS A 108 0.87 -23.74 -6.69
N LYS A 109 1.41 -24.79 -7.32
CA LYS A 109 0.71 -25.80 -8.12
C LYS A 109 -0.72 -25.44 -8.52
N ALA A 110 -0.90 -25.23 -9.82
CA ALA A 110 -2.15 -25.49 -10.52
C ALA A 110 -2.68 -26.88 -10.15
N ALA A 111 -3.98 -26.97 -9.86
CA ALA A 111 -4.73 -28.22 -9.87
C ALA A 111 -6.00 -28.01 -10.73
N PRO A 112 -6.41 -29.01 -11.50
CA PRO A 112 -6.81 -28.82 -12.90
C PRO A 112 -8.33 -28.68 -13.10
N ALA A 113 -8.67 -28.05 -14.22
CA ALA A 113 -10.01 -28.00 -14.79
C ALA A 113 -10.58 -29.41 -15.01
N LYS A 114 -11.75 -29.68 -14.41
CA LYS A 114 -12.61 -30.81 -14.79
C LYS A 114 -13.18 -30.51 -16.19
N LYS A 115 -12.73 -31.29 -17.17
CA LYS A 115 -13.28 -31.36 -18.52
C LYS A 115 -14.64 -32.09 -18.47
N ALA A 116 -15.69 -31.45 -18.95
CA ALA A 116 -16.95 -32.10 -19.30
C ALA A 116 -16.88 -32.59 -20.75
N ALA A 117 -17.31 -33.84 -20.99
CA ALA A 117 -18.07 -34.29 -22.18
C ALA A 117 -18.11 -35.83 -22.25
N ALA A 118 -19.33 -36.38 -22.15
CA ALA A 118 -19.76 -37.69 -22.70
C ALA A 118 -19.70 -37.64 -24.26
N PRO A 119 -19.94 -38.71 -25.08
CA PRO A 119 -20.80 -39.88 -24.81
C PRO A 119 -20.42 -41.24 -25.47
N ALA A 120 -21.30 -42.23 -25.26
CA ALA A 120 -21.75 -43.28 -26.20
C ALA A 120 -21.09 -44.69 -26.27
N LYS A 121 -21.97 -45.68 -25.95
CA LYS A 121 -22.27 -46.96 -26.64
C LYS A 121 -21.42 -48.24 -26.41
N LYS A 122 -22.11 -49.22 -25.79
CA LYS A 122 -22.27 -50.67 -26.11
C LYS A 122 -21.03 -51.58 -26.25
N ALA A 123 -20.95 -52.64 -25.43
CA ALA A 123 -21.11 -54.05 -25.86
C ALA A 123 -20.86 -55.08 -24.72
N LYS A 124 -21.81 -56.02 -24.58
CA LYS A 124 -21.75 -57.44 -24.13
C LYS A 124 -20.58 -57.91 -23.21
N LYS A 125 -20.91 -58.57 -22.10
CA LYS A 125 -21.27 -60.01 -22.06
C LYS A 125 -22.11 -60.30 -20.82
#